data_AF-A0A0P7XB51-F1
#
_entry.id   AF-A0A0P7XB51-F1
#
_cell.length_a   1.000
_cell.length_b   1.000
_cell.length_c   1.000
_cell.angle_alpha   90.00
_cell.angle_beta   90.00
_cell.angle_gamma   90.00
#
_symmetry.space_group_name_H-M   'P 1'
#
loop_
_entity.id
_entity.type
_entity.pdbx_description
1 polymer ?
#
loop_
_entity_poly.entity_id
_entity_poly.type
_entity_poly.pdbx_seq_one_letter_code
_entity_poly.pdbx_strand_id
1 'polypeptide(L)' 'MDAEAMMGMAIAPIIVFLIFVAPIWIILHYRSKKKISEGLSSDDASQIQELVESAERLKDRVRTLERILDQENPNWRRYE' A
#
# COMPACT_ATOMS: atom_id res chain seq x y z
N MET A 1 24.43 -50.15 -9.55
CA MET A 1 23.60 -49.34 -8.65
C MET A 1 22.21 -49.33 -9.25
N ASP A 2 21.21 -49.81 -8.52
CA ASP A 2 19.87 -49.99 -9.05
C ASP A 2 19.27 -48.63 -9.45
N ALA A 3 18.44 -48.62 -10.51
CA ALA A 3 17.89 -47.37 -11.05
C ALA A 3 17.08 -46.58 -10.01
N GLU A 4 16.40 -47.28 -9.09
CA GLU A 4 15.71 -46.67 -7.96
C GLU A 4 16.67 -45.93 -7.02
N ALA A 5 17.85 -46.47 -6.76
CA ALA A 5 18.87 -45.83 -5.93
C ALA A 5 19.46 -44.57 -6.60
N MET A 6 19.62 -44.58 -7.93
CA MET A 6 20.01 -43.38 -8.69
C MET A 6 18.94 -42.28 -8.63
N MET A 7 17.67 -42.65 -8.79
CA MET A 7 16.56 -41.68 -8.72
C MET A 7 16.41 -41.09 -7.31
N GLY A 8 16.51 -41.93 -6.27
CA GLY A 8 16.45 -41.48 -4.88
C GLY A 8 17.53 -40.46 -4.53
N MET A 9 18.76 -40.66 -5.03
CA MET A 9 19.88 -39.75 -4.79
C MET A 9 19.68 -38.37 -5.43
N ALA A 10 19.03 -38.30 -6.60
CA ALA A 10 18.72 -37.03 -7.26
C ALA A 10 17.52 -36.29 -6.63
N ILE A 11 16.51 -37.04 -6.14
CA ILE A 11 15.26 -36.47 -5.62
C ILE A 11 15.39 -36.04 -4.15
N ALA A 12 16.19 -36.76 -3.35
CA ALA A 12 16.41 -36.46 -1.92
C ALA A 12 16.76 -34.98 -1.63
N PRO A 13 17.72 -34.32 -2.32
CA PRO A 13 18.02 -32.91 -2.05
C PRO A 13 16.86 -31.98 -2.41
N ILE A 14 16.06 -32.31 -3.42
CA ILE A 14 14.88 -31.52 -3.82
C ILE A 14 13.81 -31.59 -2.73
N ILE A 15 13.54 -32.77 -2.16
CA ILE A 15 12.57 -32.93 -1.08
C ILE A 15 13.01 -32.13 0.15
N VAL A 16 14.27 -32.25 0.55
CA VAL A 16 14.81 -31.49 1.69
C VAL A 16 14.68 -29.99 1.44
N PHE A 17 15.04 -29.51 0.24
CA PHE A 17 14.86 -28.11 -0.15
C PHE A 17 13.39 -27.67 -0.03
N LEU A 18 12.44 -28.46 -0.52
CA LEU A 18 11.01 -28.15 -0.44
C LEU A 18 10.51 -28.08 1.00
N ILE A 19 10.99 -28.96 1.89
CA ILE A 19 10.62 -28.94 3.32
C ILE A 19 11.05 -27.62 3.99
N PHE A 20 12.14 -26.99 3.56
CA PHE A 20 12.57 -25.71 4.14
C PHE A 20 11.98 -24.51 3.40
N VAL A 21 12.01 -24.52 2.07
CA VAL A 21 11.63 -23.36 1.26
C VAL A 21 10.12 -23.21 1.14
N ALA A 22 9.36 -24.31 1.01
CA ALA A 22 7.91 -24.21 0.86
C ALA A 22 7.24 -23.62 2.12
N PRO A 23 7.60 -23.99 3.37
CA PRO A 23 7.04 -23.35 4.56
C PRO A 23 7.40 -21.87 4.67
N ILE A 24 8.65 -21.48 4.36
CA ILE A 24 9.07 -20.07 4.35
C ILE A 24 8.22 -19.29 3.34
N TRP A 25 8.03 -19.84 2.13
CA TRP A 25 7.23 -19.20 1.09
C TRP A 25 5.76 -19.05 1.49
N ILE A 26 5.16 -20.08 2.10
CA ILE A 26 3.81 -20.03 2.65
C ILE A 26 3.71 -18.90 3.69
N ILE A 27 4.61 -18.85 4.67
CA ILE A 27 4.60 -17.80 5.70
C ILE A 27 4.66 -16.41 5.06
N LEU A 28 5.54 -16.20 4.07
CA LEU A 28 5.64 -14.93 3.34
C LEU A 28 4.37 -14.60 2.56
N HIS A 29 3.77 -15.58 1.89
CA HIS A 29 2.53 -15.42 1.12
C HIS A 29 1.37 -14.98 2.02
N TYR A 30 1.20 -15.65 3.16
CA TYR A 30 0.14 -15.33 4.11
C TYR A 30 0.39 -14.02 4.86
N ARG A 31 1.65 -13.68 5.21
CA ARG A 31 1.98 -12.36 5.78
C ARG A 31 1.69 -11.23 4.82
N SER A 32 2.07 -11.37 3.54
CA SER A 32 1.82 -10.34 2.52
C SER A 32 0.33 -10.13 2.28
N LYS A 33 -0.45 -11.22 2.20
CA LYS A 33 -1.91 -11.14 2.12
C LYS A 33 -2.53 -10.51 3.36
N LYS A 34 -2.06 -10.89 4.56
CA LYS A 34 -2.55 -10.32 5.83
C LYS A 34 -2.35 -8.81 5.88
N LYS A 35 -1.18 -8.30 5.46
CA LYS A 35 -0.90 -6.85 5.42
C LYS A 35 -1.79 -6.08 4.42
N ILE A 36 -2.30 -6.76 3.38
CA ILE A 36 -3.21 -6.16 2.39
C ILE A 36 -4.69 -6.29 2.83
N SER A 37 -5.02 -7.36 3.58
CA SER A 37 -6.39 -7.63 4.05
C SER A 37 -6.72 -6.98 5.40
N GLU A 38 -5.71 -6.69 6.23
CA GLU A 38 -5.82 -5.74 7.32
C GLU A 38 -6.05 -4.39 6.65
N GLY A 39 -7.29 -3.91 6.64
CA GLY A 39 -7.64 -2.60 6.10
C GLY A 39 -6.90 -1.47 6.82
N LEU A 40 -7.39 -0.24 6.72
CA LEU A 40 -6.79 0.90 7.44
C LEU A 40 -6.68 0.57 8.94
N SER A 41 -5.47 0.66 9.48
CA SER A 41 -5.27 0.64 10.93
C SER A 41 -6.03 1.82 11.55
N SER A 42 -6.31 1.77 12.86
CA SER A 42 -6.86 2.93 13.60
C SER A 42 -6.00 4.19 13.38
N ASP A 43 -4.69 4.00 13.32
CA ASP A 43 -3.72 5.08 13.14
C ASP A 43 -3.68 5.60 11.71
N ASP A 44 -3.97 4.75 10.71
CA ASP A 44 -4.09 5.18 9.32
C ASP A 44 -5.39 5.95 9.11
N ALA A 45 -6.47 5.51 9.77
CA ALA A 45 -7.76 6.19 9.73
C ALA A 45 -7.71 7.58 10.36
N SER A 46 -7.01 7.75 11.50
CA SER A 46 -6.83 9.06 12.13
C SER A 46 -5.99 10.00 11.27
N GLN A 47 -4.89 9.52 10.68
CA GLN A 47 -4.07 10.33 9.75
C GLN A 47 -4.87 10.80 8.53
N ILE A 48 -5.70 9.91 7.95
CA ILE A 48 -6.57 10.30 6.84
C ILE A 48 -7.58 11.35 7.29
N GLN A 49 -8.14 11.23 8.49
CA GLN A 49 -9.07 12.21 9.03
C GLN A 49 -8.41 13.59 9.20
N GLU A 50 -7.18 13.65 9.71
CA GLU A 50 -6.41 14.90 9.81
C GLU A 50 -6.12 15.53 8.45
N LEU A 51 -5.82 14.70 7.44
CA LEU A 51 -5.62 15.18 6.07
C LEU A 51 -6.90 15.73 5.45
N VAL A 52 -8.04 15.08 5.71
CA VAL A 52 -9.36 15.56 5.26
C VAL A 52 -9.70 16.90 5.90
N GLU A 53 -9.53 17.03 7.21
CA GLU A 53 -9.76 18.28 7.93
C GLU A 53 -8.84 19.40 7.40
N SER A 54 -7.58 19.08 7.14
CA SER A 54 -6.62 20.02 6.57
C SER A 54 -7.02 20.48 5.17
N ALA A 55 -7.52 19.56 4.34
CA ALA A 55 -8.01 19.87 2.99
C ALA A 55 -9.26 20.76 3.03
N GLU A 56 -10.20 20.51 3.96
CA GLU A 56 -11.37 21.36 4.16
C GLU A 56 -10.98 22.78 4.56
N ARG A 57 -10.04 22.91 5.51
CA ARG A 57 -9.53 24.22 5.93
C ARG A 57 -8.83 24.95 4.77
N LEU A 58 -8.09 24.24 3.93
CA LEU A 58 -7.44 24.84 2.76
C LEU A 58 -8.47 25.33 1.74
N LYS A 59 -9.54 24.55 1.49
CA LYS A 59 -10.65 24.94 0.60
C LYS A 59 -11.33 26.23 1.06
N ASP A 60 -11.58 26.39 2.36
CA ASP A 60 -12.21 27.62 2.87
C ASP A 60 -11.27 28.83 2.80
N ARG A 61 -9.97 28.60 2.98
CA ARG A 61 -8.96 29.64 2.74
C ARG A 61 -8.91 30.05 1.27
N VAL A 62 -8.95 29.10 0.33
CA VAL A 62 -9.00 29.38 -1.11
C VAL A 62 -10.22 30.21 -1.44
N ARG A 63 -11.43 29.85 -0.97
CA ARG A 63 -12.64 30.65 -1.16
C ARG A 63 -12.51 32.07 -0.61
N THR A 64 -11.85 32.22 0.53
CA THR A 64 -11.58 33.53 1.11
C THR A 64 -10.65 34.35 0.22
N LEU A 65 -9.58 33.74 -0.30
CA LEU A 65 -8.65 34.37 -1.22
C LEU A 65 -9.34 34.74 -2.54
N GLU A 66 -10.16 33.85 -3.10
CA GLU A 66 -10.97 34.11 -4.29
C GLU A 66 -11.90 35.30 -4.08
N ARG A 67 -12.56 35.40 -2.91
CA ARG A 67 -13.42 36.54 -2.57
C ARG A 67 -12.64 37.84 -2.46
N ILE A 68 -11.45 37.82 -1.86
CA ILE A 68 -10.58 39.01 -1.78
C ILE A 68 -10.12 39.40 -3.19
N LEU A 69 -9.73 38.42 -4.01
CA LEU A 69 -9.25 38.64 -5.36
C LEU A 69 -10.36 39.15 -6.29
N ASP A 70 -11.61 38.68 -6.11
CA ASP A 70 -12.80 39.20 -6.78
C ASP A 70 -13.06 40.68 -6.43
N GLN A 71 -12.72 41.12 -5.20
CA GLN A 71 -12.84 42.51 -4.77
C GLN A 71 -11.69 43.39 -5.27
N GLU A 72 -10.44 42.91 -5.16
CA GLU A 72 -9.24 43.70 -5.47
C GLU A 72 -8.89 43.72 -6.97
N ASN A 73 -9.15 42.64 -7.70
CA ASN A 73 -8.81 42.51 -9.12
C ASN A 73 -9.94 41.85 -9.91
N PRO A 74 -11.11 42.48 -10.13
CA PRO A 74 -12.32 41.86 -10.70
C PRO A 74 -12.17 41.13 -12.05
N ASN A 75 -11.06 41.35 -12.77
CA ASN A 75 -10.78 40.79 -14.08
C ASN A 75 -9.81 39.59 -14.04
N TRP A 76 -9.36 39.16 -12.87
CA TRP A 76 -8.33 38.11 -12.72
C TRP A 76 -8.73 36.76 -13.35
N ARG A 77 -10.03 36.44 -13.37
CA ARG A 77 -10.56 35.22 -14.00
C ARG A 77 -10.59 35.24 -15.52
N ARG A 78 -10.30 36.38 -16.17
CA ARG A 78 -10.22 36.45 -17.64
C ARG A 78 -8.92 35.89 -18.22
N TYR A 79 -7.97 35.50 -17.38
CA TYR A 79 -6.68 34.95 -17.79
C TYR A 79 -6.64 33.40 -17.73
N GLU A 80 -7.79 32.73 -17.56
CA GLU A 80 -7.93 31.27 -17.81
C GLU A 80 -7.92 30.93 -19.31
#